data_AF-A0A1J3GMK9-F1
#
_entry.id   AF-A0A1J3GMK9-F1
#
_cell.length_a   1.000
_cell.length_b   1.000
_cell.length_c   1.000
_cell.angle_alpha   90.00
_cell.angle_beta   90.00
_cell.angle_gamma   90.00
#
_symmetry.space_group_name_H-M   'P 1'
#
loop_
_entity.id
_entity.type
_entity.pdbx_description
1 polymer ?
#
loop_
_entity_poly.entity_id
_entity_poly.type
_entity_poly.pdbx_seq_one_letter_code
_entity_poly.pdbx_strand_id
1 'polypeptide(L)'
;ATVFAAMLPFFGDINSLLGAFGFMPLDFVLPVVFFNLTFKPSKKSFIFWINTMIGVVFSSLGVIAMVAAVRQIVIDANTYKLFADV
;
A
#
# COMPACT_ATOMS: atom_id res chain seq x y z
N ALA A 1 -1.60 -0.40 -26.61
CA ALA A 1 -2.09 -0.29 -25.22
C ALA A 1 -2.27 -1.67 -24.58
N THR A 2 -3.05 -2.57 -25.20
CA THR A 2 -3.33 -3.92 -24.68
C THR A 2 -2.11 -4.86 -24.64
N VAL A 3 -1.15 -4.70 -25.56
CA VAL A 3 0.05 -5.56 -25.65
C VAL A 3 1.04 -5.30 -24.50
N PHE A 4 1.29 -4.04 -24.11
CA PHE A 4 2.12 -3.71 -22.93
C PHE A 4 1.44 -4.08 -21.60
N ALA A 5 0.11 -3.97 -21.54
CA ALA A 5 -0.68 -4.39 -20.38
C ALA A 5 -0.71 -5.92 -20.22
N ALA A 6 -0.65 -6.69 -21.30
CA ALA A 6 -0.57 -8.15 -21.30
C ALA A 6 0.87 -8.68 -21.11
N MET A 7 1.89 -7.90 -21.47
CA MET A 7 3.32 -8.26 -21.30
C MET A 7 3.86 -8.00 -19.89
N LEU A 8 3.14 -7.27 -19.05
CA LEU A 8 3.46 -7.15 -17.63
C LEU A 8 2.58 -8.14 -16.86
N PRO A 9 2.94 -9.43 -16.74
CA PRO A 9 2.28 -10.38 -15.83
C PRO A 9 2.24 -9.84 -14.38
N PHE A 10 3.02 -8.79 -14.10
CA PHE A 10 3.15 -8.11 -12.83
C PHE A 10 2.40 -6.78 -12.73
N PHE A 11 1.64 -6.33 -13.74
CA PHE A 11 1.08 -4.97 -13.69
C PHE A 11 0.13 -4.78 -12.51
N GLY A 12 -0.71 -5.78 -12.22
CA GLY A 12 -1.57 -5.79 -11.05
C GLY A 12 -0.77 -5.73 -9.74
N ASP A 13 0.28 -6.54 -9.64
CA ASP A 13 1.11 -6.60 -8.44
C ASP A 13 1.97 -5.35 -8.23
N ILE A 14 2.51 -4.77 -9.31
CA ILE A 14 3.24 -3.49 -9.30
C ILE A 14 2.29 -2.37 -8.87
N ASN A 15 1.06 -2.34 -9.39
CA ASN A 15 0.07 -1.37 -8.97
C ASN A 15 -0.32 -1.55 -7.49
N SER A 16 -0.43 -2.81 -7.03
CA SER A 16 -0.66 -3.13 -5.61
C SER A 16 0.49 -2.65 -4.73
N LEU A 17 1.74 -2.84 -5.17
CA LEU A 17 2.94 -2.35 -4.47
C LEU A 17 2.96 -0.82 -4.39
N LEU A 18 2.67 -0.13 -5.50
CA LEU A 18 2.54 1.33 -5.55
C LEU A 18 1.42 1.84 -4.65
N GLY A 19 0.29 1.12 -4.60
CA GLY A 19 -0.81 1.41 -3.68
C GLY A 19 -0.42 1.29 -2.22
N ALA A 20 0.25 0.19 -1.86
CA ALA A 20 0.68 -0.10 -0.49
C ALA A 20 1.76 0.87 -0.01
N PHE A 21 2.71 1.23 -0.87
CA PHE A 21 3.83 2.11 -0.52
C PHE A 21 3.50 3.60 -0.64
N GLY A 22 2.80 3.99 -1.72
CA GLY A 22 2.50 5.38 -2.04
C GLY A 22 1.16 5.81 -1.46
N PHE A 23 0.06 5.33 -2.05
CA PHE A 23 -1.28 5.85 -1.74
C PHE A 23 -1.69 5.59 -0.29
N MET A 24 -1.44 4.40 0.25
CA MET A 24 -1.92 4.05 1.58
C MET A 24 -1.31 4.94 2.69
N PRO A 25 0.02 5.17 2.75
CA PRO A 25 0.59 6.14 3.69
C PRO A 25 0.18 7.58 3.41
N LEU A 26 0.14 8.00 2.14
CA LEU A 26 -0.17 9.38 1.77
C LEU A 26 -1.62 9.76 2.11
N ASP A 27 -2.57 8.86 1.90
CA ASP A 27 -4.00 9.17 2.07
C ASP A 27 -4.54 8.85 3.47
N PHE A 28 -4.00 7.83 4.15
CA PHE A 28 -4.56 7.38 5.43
C PHE A 28 -3.65 7.65 6.64
N VAL A 29 -2.33 7.63 6.47
CA VAL A 29 -1.39 7.78 7.60
C VAL A 29 -0.97 9.23 7.77
N LEU A 30 -0.51 9.89 6.71
CA LEU A 30 -0.02 11.26 6.81
C LEU A 30 -1.08 12.26 7.29
N PRO A 31 -2.35 12.24 6.83
CA PRO A 31 -3.32 13.22 7.28
C PRO A 31 -3.59 13.15 8.78
N VAL A 32 -3.71 11.94 9.34
CA VAL A 32 -3.97 11.76 10.79
C VAL A 32 -2.74 12.09 11.64
N VAL A 33 -1.54 11.81 11.13
CA VAL A 33 -0.28 12.22 11.79
C VAL A 33 -0.14 13.74 11.77
N PHE A 34 -0.33 14.38 10.62
CA PHE A 34 -0.25 15.84 10.49
C PHE A 34 -1.33 16.56 11.30
N PHE A 35 -2.55 16.01 11.35
CA PHE A 35 -3.60 16.54 12.21
C PHE A 35 -3.16 16.53 13.68
N ASN A 36 -2.65 15.39 14.16
CA ASN A 36 -2.21 15.28 15.55
C ASN A 36 -1.01 16.19 15.87
N LEU A 37 -0.09 16.39 14.93
CA LEU A 37 1.07 17.29 15.09
C LEU A 37 0.66 18.78 15.06
N THR A 38 -0.29 19.15 14.20
CA THR A 38 -0.71 20.54 13.99
C THR A 38 -1.65 21.03 15.08
N PHE A 39 -2.71 20.27 15.35
CA PHE A 39 -3.76 20.68 16.29
C PHE A 39 -3.50 20.23 17.72
N LYS A 40 -2.57 19.29 17.92
CA LYS A 40 -2.17 18.76 19.24
C LYS A 40 -3.37 18.49 20.16
N PRO A 41 -4.36 17.69 19.70
CA PRO A 41 -5.53 17.39 20.51
C PRO A 41 -5.11 16.74 21.82
N SER A 42 -5.87 16.99 22.90
CA SER A 42 -5.59 16.37 24.20
C SER A 42 -5.52 14.84 24.06
N LYS A 43 -4.55 14.21 24.73
CA LYS A 43 -4.38 12.73 24.72
C LYS A 43 -5.58 11.97 25.30
N LYS A 44 -6.46 12.66 26.03
CA LYS A 44 -7.73 12.11 26.55
C LYS A 44 -8.89 12.28 25.56
N SER A 45 -8.70 13.04 24.48
CA SER A 45 -9.72 13.28 23.46
C SER A 45 -9.93 12.03 22.62
N PHE A 46 -11.20 11.74 22.34
CA PHE A 46 -11.62 10.70 21.43
C PHE A 46 -11.00 10.86 20.03
N ILE A 47 -10.84 12.11 19.57
CA ILE A 47 -10.25 12.43 18.26
C ILE A 47 -8.79 11.97 18.19
N PHE A 48 -8.01 12.17 19.26
CA PHE A 48 -6.60 11.74 19.31
C PHE A 48 -6.49 10.22 19.18
N TRP A 49 -7.36 9.48 19.87
CA TRP A 49 -7.38 8.03 19.81
C TRP A 49 -7.80 7.48 18.45
N ILE A 50 -8.85 8.04 17.83
CA ILE A 50 -9.25 7.65 16.47
C ILE A 50 -8.12 7.89 15.47
N ASN A 51 -7.53 9.09 15.45
CA ASN A 51 -6.46 9.42 14.52
C ASN A 51 -5.24 8.50 14.71
N THR A 52 -4.89 8.22 15.96
CA THR A 52 -3.80 7.29 16.28
C THR A 52 -4.13 5.87 15.84
N MET A 53 -5.36 5.41 16.04
CA MET A 53 -5.81 4.08 15.65
C MET A 53 -5.78 3.92 14.11
N ILE A 54 -6.28 4.91 13.36
CA ILE A 54 -6.19 4.94 11.90
C ILE A 54 -4.72 4.88 11.46
N GLY A 55 -3.87 5.72 12.03
CA GLY A 55 -2.45 5.74 11.69
C GLY A 55 -1.76 4.39 11.92
N VAL A 56 -2.01 3.74 13.06
CA VAL A 56 -1.43 2.43 13.39
C VAL A 56 -1.97 1.33 12.48
N VAL A 57 -3.28 1.27 12.28
CA VAL A 57 -3.92 0.22 11.46
C VAL A 57 -3.47 0.33 10.01
N PHE A 58 -3.58 1.49 9.38
CA PHE A 58 -3.18 1.65 7.98
C PHE A 58 -1.67 1.53 7.77
N SER A 59 -0.84 1.91 8.75
CA SER A 59 0.61 1.64 8.67
C SER A 59 0.90 0.14 8.70
N SER A 60 0.25 -0.60 9.60
CA SER A 60 0.43 -2.06 9.69
C SER A 60 -0.07 -2.77 8.42
N LEU A 61 -1.23 -2.35 7.89
CA LEU A 61 -1.78 -2.86 6.64
C LEU A 61 -0.88 -2.52 5.46
N GLY A 62 -0.29 -1.33 5.40
CA GLY A 62 0.64 -0.93 4.36
C GLY A 62 1.88 -1.82 4.30
N VAL A 63 2.47 -2.14 5.46
CA VAL A 63 3.62 -3.06 5.53
C VAL A 63 3.22 -4.47 5.07
N ILE A 64 2.08 -4.98 5.55
CA ILE A 64 1.59 -6.32 5.15
C ILE A 64 1.32 -6.36 3.65
N ALA A 65 0.65 -5.33 3.11
CA ALA A 65 0.32 -5.23 1.68
C ALA A 65 1.58 -5.12 0.81
N MET A 66 2.58 -4.36 1.26
CA MET A 66 3.87 -4.25 0.56
C MET A 66 4.58 -5.61 0.50
N VAL A 67 4.68 -6.32 1.63
CA VAL A 67 5.30 -7.66 1.68
C VAL A 67 4.52 -8.66 0.81
N ALA A 68 3.19 -8.62 0.86
CA ALA A 68 2.34 -9.47 0.04
C ALA A 68 2.52 -9.19 -1.45
N ALA A 69 2.53 -7.92 -1.86
CA ALA A 69 2.73 -7.53 -3.26
C ALA A 69 4.13 -7.96 -3.76
N VAL A 70 5.19 -7.73 -2.99
CA VAL A 70 6.54 -8.20 -3.34
C VAL A 70 6.58 -9.72 -3.48
N ARG A 71 5.96 -10.46 -2.56
CA ARG A 71 5.86 -11.92 -2.63
C ARG A 71 5.13 -12.37 -3.90
N GLN A 72 4.04 -11.70 -4.26
CA GLN A 72 3.26 -12.00 -5.45
C GLN A 72 4.10 -11.78 -6.72
N ILE A 73 4.79 -10.64 -6.82
CA ILE A 73 5.74 -10.35 -7.91
C ILE A 73 6.79 -11.45 -8.05
N VAL A 74 7.38 -11.92 -6.93
CA VAL A 74 8.41 -12.97 -6.97
C VAL A 74 7.84 -14.31 -7.44
N ILE A 75 6.66 -14.72 -6.97
CA ILE A 75 6.02 -15.97 -7.37
C ILE A 75 5.67 -15.93 -8.86
N ASP A 76 5.06 -14.84 -9.30
CA ASP A 76 4.65 -14.66 -10.67
C ASP A 76 5.90 -14.59 -11.58
N ALA A 77 7.00 -13.99 -11.11
CA ALA A 77 8.24 -13.89 -11.88
C ALA A 77 8.94 -15.24 -12.06
N ASN A 78 8.84 -16.14 -11.09
CA ASN A 78 9.37 -17.50 -11.20
C ASN A 78 8.51 -18.40 -12.11
N THR A 79 7.22 -18.12 -12.21
CA THR A 79 6.29 -18.85 -13.09
C THR A 79 6.26 -18.27 -14.51
N TYR A 80 6.85 -17.09 -14.69
CA TYR A 80 6.80 -16.37 -15.95
C TYR A 80 7.72 -17.00 -17.01
N LYS A 81 7.11 -17.45 -18.11
CA LYS A 81 7.81 -17.67 -19.38
C LYS A 81 7.65 -16.38 -20.21
N LEU A 82 8.76 -15.92 -20.80
CA LEU A 82 8.86 -14.69 -21.61
C LEU A 82 7.83 -14.61 -22.77
N PHE A 83 7.17 -15.72 -23.08
CA PHE A 83 5.99 -15.84 -23.91
C PHE A 83 4.96 -16.70 -23.20
N ALA A 84 3.98 -16.08 -22.53
CA ALA A 84 2.75 -16.77 -22.12
C ALA A 84 1.78 -16.79 -23.31
N ASP A 85 2.23 -17.36 -24.44
CA ASP A 85 1.44 -17.94 -25.54
C ASP A 85 2.39 -18.31 -26.69
N VAL A 86 2.96 -19.52 -26.61
CA VAL A 86 2.83 -20.53 -27.68
C VAL A 86 2.32 -21.82 -27.05
#